data_AF-A0A0M5IUV0-F1
#
_entry.id   AF-A0A0M5IUV0-F1
#
_cell.length_a   1.000
_cell.length_b   1.000
_cell.length_c   1.000
_cell.angle_alpha   90.00
_cell.angle_beta   90.00
_cell.angle_gamma   90.00
#
_symmetry.space_group_name_H-M   'P 1'
#
loop_
_entity.id
_entity.type
_entity.pdbx_description
1 polymer ?
#
loop_
_entity_poly.entity_id
_entity_poly.type
_entity_poly.pdbx_seq_one_letter_code
_entity_poly.pdbx_strand_id
1 'polypeptide(L)' 'MSKHTATRESEVSLAELRGDCARMAPHWTTPKKTVVTPVKPSLIHGVTVPPASARLVDAMSEYGE' A
#
# COMPACT_ATOMS: atom_id res chain seq x y z
N MET A 1 1.35 -7.61 -27.03
CA MET A 1 0.22 -6.64 -27.04
C MET A 1 0.31 -5.83 -25.74
N SER A 2 1.17 -4.81 -25.72
CA SER A 2 1.34 -3.93 -24.55
C SER A 2 0.20 -2.91 -24.54
N LYS A 3 -0.77 -3.07 -23.64
CA LYS A 3 -1.93 -2.19 -23.56
C LYS A 3 -1.60 -1.00 -22.66
N HIS A 4 -1.45 0.16 -23.29
CA HIS A 4 -1.52 1.53 -22.79
C HIS A 4 -1.77 1.74 -21.28
N THR A 5 -0.72 2.04 -20.51
CA THR A 5 -0.80 2.74 -19.22
C THR A 5 0.41 3.67 -19.04
N ALA A 6 0.64 4.62 -19.94
CA ALA A 6 1.75 5.57 -19.76
C ALA A 6 1.47 7.00 -20.26
N THR A 7 0.24 7.35 -20.62
CA THR A 7 -0.05 8.68 -21.19
C THR A 7 -0.93 9.57 -20.30
N ARG A 8 -1.65 9.03 -19.31
CA ARG A 8 -2.50 9.86 -18.42
C ARG A 8 -1.86 10.29 -17.11
N GLU A 9 -0.74 9.69 -16.71
CA GLU A 9 -0.04 10.10 -15.49
C GLU A 9 0.74 11.40 -15.67
N SER A 10 1.02 11.80 -16.91
CA SER A 10 1.85 12.97 -17.22
C SER A 10 1.09 14.30 -17.28
N GLU A 11 -0.25 14.29 -17.27
CA GLU A 11 -1.08 15.51 -17.36
C GLU A 11 -1.46 16.07 -15.98
N VAL A 12 -1.34 15.28 -14.91
CA VAL A 12 -1.70 15.66 -13.54
C VAL A 12 -0.44 15.75 -12.69
N SER A 13 -0.19 16.90 -12.08
CA SER A 13 0.96 17.06 -11.19
C SER A 13 0.80 16.24 -9.91
N LEU A 14 1.92 15.82 -9.31
CA LEU A 14 1.89 15.14 -8.00
C LEU A 14 1.22 15.98 -6.90
N ALA A 15 1.29 17.31 -7.01
CA ALA A 15 0.63 18.22 -6.09
C ALA A 15 -0.90 18.15 -6.21
N GLU A 16 -1.42 18.12 -7.44
CA GLU A 16 -2.86 17.97 -7.69
C GLU A 16 -3.37 16.61 -7.20
N LEU A 17 -2.64 15.53 -7.50
CA LEU A 17 -2.99 14.18 -7.04
C LEU A 17 -3.05 14.10 -5.51
N ARG A 18 -2.06 14.67 -4.80
CA ARG A 18 -2.08 14.75 -3.33
C ARG A 18 -3.29 15.54 -2.81
N GLY A 19 -3.66 16.62 -3.49
CA GLY A 19 -4.86 17.40 -3.20
C GLY A 19 -6.14 16.59 -3.39
N ASP A 20 -6.24 15.79 -4.45
CA ASP A 20 -7.36 14.88 -4.70
C ASP A 20 -7.46 13.80 -3.61
N CYS A 21 -6.34 13.18 -3.23
CA CYS A 21 -6.31 12.22 -2.13
C CYS A 21 -6.81 12.84 -0.82
N ALA A 22 -6.38 14.07 -0.49
CA ALA A 22 -6.81 14.78 0.71
C ALA A 22 -8.30 15.11 0.69
N ARG A 23 -8.88 15.46 -0.48
CA ARG A 23 -10.32 15.66 -0.64
C ARG A 23 -11.11 14.37 -0.45
N MET A 24 -10.57 13.23 -0.87
CA MET A 24 -11.23 11.93 -0.75
C MET A 24 -11.10 11.28 0.63
N ALA A 25 -10.01 11.52 1.35
CA ALA A 25 -9.73 10.89 2.64
C ALA A 25 -10.89 10.96 3.67
N PRO A 26 -11.64 12.06 3.82
CA PRO A 26 -12.77 12.12 4.75
C PRO A 26 -13.92 11.16 4.43
N HIS A 27 -14.04 10.71 3.17
CA HIS A 27 -15.09 9.78 2.74
C HIS A 27 -14.72 8.31 2.98
N TRP A 28 -13.49 8.03 3.39
CA TRP A 28 -13.05 6.66 3.64
C TRP A 28 -13.45 6.23 5.05
N THR A 29 -14.02 5.04 5.15
CA THR A 29 -14.32 4.42 6.44
C THR A 29 -13.01 4.24 7.20
N THR A 30 -12.81 5.02 8.25
CA THR A 30 -11.67 4.85 9.14
C THR A 30 -12.01 3.76 10.15
N PRO A 31 -11.30 2.61 10.17
CA PRO A 31 -11.50 1.62 11.20
C PRO A 31 -11.27 2.26 12.56
N LYS A 32 -12.16 1.98 13.54
CA LYS A 32 -11.97 2.43 14.91
C LYS A 32 -10.59 1.94 15.37
N LYS A 33 -9.73 2.87 15.79
CA LYS A 33 -8.42 2.53 16.33
C LYS A 33 -8.62 1.67 17.57
N THR A 34 -8.37 0.38 17.43
CA THR A 34 -8.38 -0.56 18.55
C THR A 34 -7.06 -0.39 19.29
N VAL A 35 -7.13 -0.12 20.60
CA VAL A 35 -5.95 -0.23 21.47
C VAL A 35 -5.62 -1.70 21.58
N VAL A 36 -4.56 -2.13 20.89
CA VAL A 36 -4.10 -3.51 20.93
C VAL A 36 -3.27 -3.68 22.21
N THR A 37 -3.71 -4.55 23.11
CA THR A 37 -2.88 -4.96 24.25
C THR A 37 -1.78 -5.91 23.75
N PRO A 38 -0.53 -5.79 24.23
CA PRO A 38 0.52 -6.75 23.90
C PRO A 38 0.06 -8.18 24.19
N VAL A 39 0.19 -9.07 23.21
CA VAL A 39 -0.12 -10.49 23.34
C VAL A 39 1.17 -11.30 23.41
N LYS A 40 1.10 -12.49 24.02
CA LYS A 40 2.22 -13.44 23.95
C LYS A 40 2.50 -13.78 22.48
N PRO A 41 3.77 -13.91 22.06
CA PRO A 41 4.12 -14.25 20.67
C PRO A 41 3.43 -15.51 20.14
N SER A 42 3.16 -16.49 21.02
CA SER A 42 2.43 -17.73 20.69
C SER A 42 0.97 -17.52 20.26
N LEU A 43 0.40 -16.33 20.50
CA LEU A 43 -0.96 -15.96 20.09
C LEU A 43 -0.99 -15.17 18.78
N ILE A 44 0.18 -14.75 18.28
CA ILE A 44 0.29 -14.15 16.96
C ILE A 44 0.23 -15.31 15.97
N HIS A 45 -0.92 -15.49 15.34
CA HIS A 45 -1.03 -16.42 14.23
C HIS A 45 -0.11 -15.92 13.11
N GLY A 46 0.92 -16.71 12.81
CA GLY A 46 1.88 -16.36 11.77
C GLY A 46 1.22 -16.29 10.40
N VAL A 47 1.62 -15.33 9.59
CA VAL A 47 1.32 -15.31 8.16
C VAL A 47 2.51 -15.96 7.45
N THR A 48 2.26 -17.07 6.74
CA THR A 48 3.28 -17.69 5.89
C THR A 48 3.20 -17.08 4.51
N VAL A 49 4.24 -16.33 4.12
CA VAL A 49 4.37 -15.78 2.76
C VAL A 49 5.11 -16.77 1.88
N PRO A 50 4.58 -17.16 0.71
CA PRO A 50 5.30 -18.03 -0.22
C PRO A 50 6.62 -17.40 -0.71
N PRO A 51 7.70 -18.17 -0.89
CA PRO A 51 9.00 -17.65 -1.35
C PRO A 51 8.92 -16.86 -2.67
N ALA A 52 8.01 -17.24 -3.57
CA ALA A 52 7.82 -16.53 -4.83
C ALA A 52 7.34 -15.08 -4.62
N SER A 53 6.43 -14.86 -3.66
CA SER A 53 5.93 -13.52 -3.32
C SER A 53 7.02 -12.67 -2.68
N ALA A 54 7.83 -13.26 -1.79
CA ALA A 54 8.96 -12.56 -1.18
C ALA A 54 9.98 -12.10 -2.23
N ARG A 55 10.31 -12.96 -3.21
CA ARG A 55 11.22 -12.62 -4.31
C ARG A 55 10.68 -11.53 -5.23
N LEU A 56 9.37 -11.48 -5.44
CA LEU A 56 8.74 -10.42 -6.22
C LEU A 56 8.96 -9.06 -5.54
N VAL A 57 8.80 -8.99 -4.22
CA VAL A 57 9.01 -7.75 -3.45
C VAL A 57 10.48 -7.34 -3.41
N ASP A 58 11.39 -8.30 -3.22
CA ASP A 58 12.84 -8.08 -3.23
C ASP A 58 13.32 -7.44 -4.56
N ALA A 59 12.69 -7.83 -5.68
CA ALA A 59 12.97 -7.25 -6.98
C ALA A 59 12.45 -5.80 -7.16
N MET A 60 11.68 -5.27 -6.22
CA MET A 60 11.10 -3.90 -6.23
C MET A 60 11.89 -2.94 -5.32
N SER A 61 13.22 -3.11 -5.23
CA SER A 61 14.10 -2.33 -4.35
C SER A 61 14.06 -0.82 -4.62
N GLU A 62 13.65 -0.38 -5.82
CA GLU A 62 13.47 1.03 -6.17
C GLU A 62 12.40 1.77 -5.33
N TYR A 63 11.52 1.02 -4.64
CA TYR A 63 10.45 1.57 -3.79
C TYR A 63 10.65 1.30 -2.29
N GLY A 64 11.74 0.64 -1.88
CA GLY A 64 11.85 -0.04 -0.57
C GLY A 64 12.83 0.54 0.46
N GLU A 65 13.65 1.52 0.08
CA GLU A 65 14.56 2.27 0.99
C GLU A 65 13.87 3.53 1.54
#